data_AF-A0A5H2XZG5-F1
#
_entry.id   AF-A0A5H2XZG5-F1
#
_cell.length_a   1.000
_cell.length_b   1.000
_cell.length_c   1.000
_cell.angle_alpha   90.00
_cell.angle_beta   90.00
_cell.angle_gamma   90.00
#
_symmetry.space_group_name_H-M   'P 1'
#
loop_
_entity.id
_entity.type
_entity.pdbx_description
1 polymer ?
#
loop_
_entity_poly.entity_id
_entity_poly.type
_entity_poly.pdbx_seq_one_letter_code
_entity_poly.pdbx_strand_id
1 'polypeptide(L)'
;MYRRMKGTPHLSSYFSLNHIFFDGFLDKLSSLPLAQSRSIDSHTPTESECCVFYGKIYCQFEPCVEVAEAMLVKNGLVKVLGSAQQVDDYINLSGLKPRFQYLDERHVICPGFVEPNMHLVISAILQQWSNLGPFGFDCTWHKLMPNYSFCYIARALLYLDKALSQPKDWLLGYGLCSGLLGHNINDNRKEVYDLINQLNVKRPVAVLDANKAMAYINEPAQELIYEYLTCSGTSPFTSKKIFKEFVDNQKGLYNEQLLWLVGALPDLQLQTQLDNIYEYLDKIVNLALRQGVTHIGIKDTHPFARRILAEYQPANINLVEPRDNWIYALNSLDCINSDLNAINDHTDRSVVINIGDVGYCGYEWVQSYHGQSLLLPCQQLVAQGYNVCLQSGFPMQPLGPMRAAEQACTRIMEYAPGCYTRHERSLLPEQCLTKEQSLNAITSASATHLGCEGGKLQVGGQANFVHLSDDPLATSHCFRDLAIINCYSNVTS
;
A
#
# COMPACT_ATOMS: atom_id res chain seq x y z
N MET A 1 37.48 25.12 -0.26
CA MET A 1 36.47 26.21 -0.24
C MET A 1 35.21 25.68 -0.96
N TYR A 2 34.47 24.79 -0.29
CA TYR A 2 33.27 24.17 -0.84
C TYR A 2 32.10 25.13 -0.67
N ARG A 3 31.51 25.58 -1.79
CA ARG A 3 30.23 26.31 -1.79
C ARG A 3 29.16 25.37 -1.23
N ARG A 4 28.68 25.67 -0.01
CA ARG A 4 27.41 25.18 0.52
C ARG A 4 26.32 25.51 -0.51
N MET A 5 25.77 24.48 -1.15
CA MET A 5 24.47 24.61 -1.81
C MET A 5 23.44 24.95 -0.73
N LYS A 6 22.82 26.11 -0.89
CA LYS A 6 21.76 26.61 0.00
C LYS A 6 20.47 25.87 -0.34
N GLY A 7 19.88 25.22 0.67
CA GLY A 7 18.45 25.00 0.82
C GLY A 7 17.77 24.12 -0.22
N THR A 8 18.01 22.82 -0.20
CA THR A 8 17.00 21.84 -0.61
C THR A 8 16.06 21.59 0.57
N PRO A 9 14.72 21.63 0.40
CA PRO A 9 13.81 21.28 1.46
C PRO A 9 13.92 19.76 1.70
N HIS A 10 14.54 19.37 2.80
CA HIS A 10 14.50 17.99 3.31
C HIS A 10 13.09 17.68 3.81
N LEU A 11 12.14 17.42 2.90
CA LEU A 11 10.79 16.99 3.26
C LEU A 11 10.60 15.52 2.86
N SER A 12 10.67 14.64 3.88
CA SER A 12 10.23 13.24 3.89
C SER A 12 10.76 12.33 2.76
N SER A 13 12.01 11.87 2.87
CA SER A 13 12.42 10.64 2.18
C SER A 13 11.93 9.45 3.01
N TYR A 14 10.69 8.99 2.77
CA TYR A 14 10.16 7.75 3.35
C TYR A 14 11.15 6.59 3.14
N PHE A 15 11.09 5.57 3.98
CA PHE A 15 11.84 4.34 3.74
C PHE A 15 11.23 3.61 2.52
N SER A 16 11.72 3.98 1.34
CA SER A 16 11.23 3.45 0.08
C SER A 16 11.50 1.96 -0.04
N LEU A 17 10.53 1.19 -0.53
CA LEU A 17 10.70 -0.22 -0.87
C LEU A 17 11.66 -0.45 -2.05
N ASN A 18 12.07 0.61 -2.75
CA ASN A 18 13.15 0.59 -3.74
C ASN A 18 14.55 0.81 -3.12
N HIS A 19 14.65 0.94 -1.80
CA HIS A 19 15.94 1.11 -1.15
C HIS A 19 16.75 -0.20 -1.21
N ILE A 20 18.07 -0.08 -1.37
CA ILE A 20 19.04 -1.19 -1.50
C ILE A 20 18.94 -2.27 -0.40
N PHE A 21 18.34 -1.94 0.74
CA PHE A 21 18.07 -2.89 1.81
C PHE A 21 17.17 -4.04 1.31
N PHE A 22 16.12 -3.72 0.57
CA PHE A 22 15.17 -4.71 0.08
C PHE A 22 15.76 -5.57 -1.04
N ASP A 23 16.59 -4.98 -1.92
CA ASP A 23 17.35 -5.75 -2.91
C ASP A 23 18.30 -6.73 -2.22
N GLY A 24 19.12 -6.25 -1.26
CA GLY A 24 20.00 -7.13 -0.50
C GLY A 24 19.26 -8.22 0.28
N PHE A 25 18.05 -7.90 0.77
CA PHE A 25 17.21 -8.87 1.47
C PHE A 25 16.67 -9.95 0.53
N LEU A 26 16.22 -9.57 -0.67
CA LEU A 26 15.81 -10.50 -1.72
C LEU A 26 16.98 -11.34 -2.24
N ASP A 27 18.18 -10.77 -2.36
CA ASP A 27 19.41 -11.51 -2.68
C ASP A 27 19.71 -12.58 -1.63
N LYS A 28 19.62 -12.23 -0.34
CA LYS A 28 19.80 -13.18 0.77
C LYS A 28 18.78 -14.32 0.69
N LEU A 29 17.50 -14.01 0.48
CA LEU A 29 16.45 -15.03 0.30
C LEU A 29 16.67 -15.90 -0.94
N SER A 30 17.20 -15.33 -2.03
CA SER A 30 17.45 -16.06 -3.27
C SER A 30 18.52 -17.16 -3.14
N SER A 31 19.36 -17.07 -2.12
CA SER A 31 20.38 -18.09 -1.79
C SER A 31 19.80 -19.32 -1.08
N LEU A 32 18.56 -19.24 -0.60
CA LEU A 32 17.86 -20.31 0.09
C LEU A 32 17.00 -21.14 -0.88
N PRO A 33 16.76 -22.44 -0.59
CA PRO A 33 15.88 -23.26 -1.40
C PRO A 33 14.43 -22.74 -1.33
N LEU A 34 13.84 -22.46 -2.50
CA LEU A 34 12.44 -22.08 -2.64
C LEU A 34 11.57 -23.35 -2.74
N ALA A 35 10.57 -23.46 -1.88
CA ALA A 35 9.54 -24.49 -1.99
C ALA A 35 8.74 -24.29 -3.29
N GLN A 36 8.29 -25.39 -3.91
CA GLN A 36 7.46 -25.28 -5.11
C GLN A 36 6.13 -24.59 -4.80
N SER A 37 5.69 -23.71 -5.70
CA SER A 37 4.35 -23.15 -5.70
C SER A 37 3.30 -24.27 -5.57
N ARG A 38 2.39 -24.12 -4.61
CA ARG A 38 1.21 -25.00 -4.55
C ARG A 38 0.27 -24.53 -5.66
N SER A 39 -0.06 -25.42 -6.59
CA SER A 39 -1.20 -25.19 -7.49
C SER A 39 -2.44 -25.05 -6.62
N ILE A 40 -2.98 -23.84 -6.50
CA ILE A 40 -4.36 -23.69 -6.03
C ILE A 40 -5.22 -24.34 -7.09
N ASP A 41 -6.04 -25.31 -6.68
CA ASP A 41 -7.02 -25.95 -7.55
C ASP A 41 -7.74 -24.85 -8.32
N SER A 42 -7.57 -24.87 -9.64
CA SER A 42 -8.40 -24.04 -10.50
C SER A 42 -9.83 -24.41 -10.18
N HIS A 43 -10.61 -23.44 -9.69
CA HIS A 43 -12.04 -23.60 -9.70
C HIS A 43 -12.42 -23.86 -11.16
N THR A 44 -12.75 -25.12 -11.44
CA THR A 44 -13.36 -25.51 -12.70
C THR A 44 -14.64 -24.67 -12.78
N PRO A 45 -14.86 -23.88 -13.85
CA PRO A 45 -16.07 -23.09 -13.95
C PRO A 45 -17.25 -24.06 -13.98
N THR A 46 -17.91 -24.19 -12.84
CA THR A 46 -19.13 -24.97 -12.65
C THR A 46 -20.28 -24.19 -13.26
N GLU A 47 -20.88 -24.76 -14.30
CA GLU A 47 -21.95 -24.16 -15.11
C GLU A 47 -21.60 -22.81 -15.76
N SER A 48 -22.24 -22.47 -16.88
CA SER A 48 -22.09 -21.14 -17.48
C SER A 48 -22.69 -20.12 -16.50
N GLU A 49 -21.83 -19.44 -15.73
CA GLU A 49 -22.25 -18.36 -14.83
C GLU A 49 -22.91 -17.26 -15.66
N CYS A 50 -24.23 -17.22 -15.59
CA CYS A 50 -25.06 -16.20 -16.22
C CYS A 50 -25.88 -15.55 -15.12
N CYS A 51 -25.59 -14.30 -14.80
CA CYS A 51 -26.21 -13.56 -13.70
C CYS A 51 -26.68 -12.20 -14.17
N VAL A 52 -27.84 -11.77 -13.68
CA VAL A 52 -28.37 -10.42 -13.89
C VAL A 52 -28.36 -9.70 -12.56
N PHE A 53 -27.86 -8.48 -12.57
CA PHE A 53 -27.90 -7.55 -11.44
C PHE A 53 -28.90 -6.45 -11.75
N TYR A 54 -29.86 -6.20 -10.87
CA TYR A 54 -30.79 -5.06 -10.95
C TYR A 54 -30.58 -4.11 -9.78
N GLY A 55 -30.51 -2.81 -10.07
CA GLY A 55 -30.32 -1.75 -9.09
C GLY A 55 -29.47 -0.62 -9.65
N LYS A 56 -28.89 0.20 -8.79
CA LYS A 56 -28.03 1.30 -9.23
C LYS A 56 -26.62 0.80 -9.55
N ILE A 57 -26.20 0.91 -10.81
CA ILE A 57 -24.91 0.43 -11.30
C ILE A 57 -24.13 1.60 -11.90
N TYR A 58 -23.05 2.02 -11.24
CA TYR A 58 -22.11 2.99 -11.81
C TYR A 58 -21.24 2.33 -12.88
N CYS A 59 -21.24 2.88 -14.09
CA CYS A 59 -20.43 2.40 -15.21
C CYS A 59 -19.05 3.07 -15.22
N GLN A 60 -19.01 4.37 -14.93
CA GLN A 60 -17.81 5.19 -14.77
C GLN A 60 -18.16 6.47 -13.97
N PHE A 61 -17.13 7.14 -13.45
CA PHE A 61 -17.28 8.38 -12.66
C PHE A 61 -16.83 9.65 -13.40
N GLU A 62 -15.90 9.53 -14.35
CA GLU A 62 -15.36 10.62 -15.19
C GLU A 62 -15.28 10.14 -16.66
N PRO A 63 -15.40 11.04 -17.67
CA PRO A 63 -15.56 12.49 -17.57
C PRO A 63 -16.95 12.94 -17.09
N CYS A 64 -17.89 11.99 -17.01
CA CYS A 64 -19.19 12.18 -16.40
C CYS A 64 -19.61 10.88 -15.70
N VAL A 65 -20.45 11.00 -14.69
CA VAL A 65 -21.01 9.86 -13.98
C VAL A 65 -22.05 9.19 -14.86
N GLU A 66 -21.79 7.93 -15.24
CA GLU A 66 -22.72 7.11 -16.01
C GLU A 66 -23.30 6.00 -15.12
N VAL A 67 -24.61 5.78 -15.25
CA VAL A 67 -25.36 4.84 -14.43
C VAL A 67 -26.26 3.98 -15.31
N ALA A 68 -26.35 2.70 -14.98
CA ALA A 68 -27.31 1.73 -15.51
C ALA A 68 -28.24 1.23 -14.40
N GLU A 69 -29.38 0.69 -14.79
CA GLU A 69 -30.39 0.08 -13.90
C GLU A 69 -30.23 -1.44 -13.82
N ALA A 70 -29.60 -2.05 -14.83
CA ALA A 70 -29.38 -3.47 -14.87
C ALA A 70 -28.13 -3.85 -15.68
N MET A 71 -27.53 -4.99 -15.31
CA MET A 71 -26.36 -5.57 -15.97
C MET A 71 -26.50 -7.09 -16.08
N LEU A 72 -26.36 -7.63 -17.28
CA LEU A 72 -26.24 -9.07 -17.53
C LEU A 72 -24.76 -9.44 -17.68
N VAL A 73 -24.28 -10.32 -16.82
CA VAL A 73 -22.95 -10.92 -16.89
C VAL A 73 -23.07 -12.37 -17.34
N LYS A 74 -22.25 -12.77 -18.30
CA LYS A 74 -22.14 -14.17 -18.73
C LYS A 74 -20.69 -14.55 -18.97
N ASN A 75 -20.22 -15.58 -18.26
CA ASN A 75 -18.84 -16.08 -18.32
C ASN A 75 -17.82 -14.95 -18.10
N GLY A 76 -18.01 -14.16 -17.03
CA GLY A 76 -17.11 -13.06 -16.67
C GLY A 76 -17.17 -11.82 -17.57
N LEU A 77 -18.05 -11.77 -18.58
CA LEU A 77 -18.19 -10.64 -19.50
C LEU A 77 -19.54 -9.95 -19.35
N VAL A 78 -19.54 -8.62 -19.40
CA VAL A 78 -20.76 -7.81 -19.47
C VAL A 78 -21.39 -7.97 -20.85
N LYS A 79 -22.57 -8.57 -20.92
CA LYS A 79 -23.30 -8.79 -22.19
C LYS A 79 -24.30 -7.70 -22.50
N VAL A 80 -24.95 -7.17 -21.47
CA VAL A 80 -25.90 -6.05 -21.57
C VAL A 80 -25.73 -5.19 -20.34
N LEU A 81 -25.78 -3.87 -20.53
CA LEU A 81 -25.68 -2.86 -19.48
C LEU A 81 -26.55 -1.69 -19.89
N GLY A 82 -27.56 -1.34 -19.10
CA GLY A 82 -28.54 -0.32 -19.48
C GLY A 82 -29.78 -0.32 -18.60
N SER A 83 -30.95 -0.06 -19.18
CA SER A 83 -32.21 -0.10 -18.46
C SER A 83 -32.63 -1.54 -18.12
N ALA A 84 -33.47 -1.69 -17.09
CA ALA A 84 -34.01 -3.00 -16.72
C ALA A 84 -34.74 -3.67 -17.89
N GLN A 85 -35.54 -2.88 -18.64
CA GLN A 85 -36.27 -3.36 -19.82
C GLN A 85 -35.34 -3.90 -20.92
N GLN A 86 -34.22 -3.22 -21.20
CA GLN A 86 -33.26 -3.66 -22.21
C GLN A 86 -32.65 -5.03 -21.86
N VAL A 87 -32.37 -5.25 -20.57
CA VAL A 87 -31.85 -6.54 -20.09
C VAL A 87 -32.93 -7.63 -20.18
N ASP A 88 -34.16 -7.33 -19.76
CA ASP A 88 -35.30 -8.26 -19.84
C ASP A 88 -35.59 -8.69 -21.27
N ASP A 89 -35.63 -7.74 -22.21
CA ASP A 89 -35.85 -7.99 -23.63
C ASP A 89 -34.76 -8.89 -24.20
N TYR A 90 -33.49 -8.63 -23.85
CA TYR A 90 -32.37 -9.46 -24.29
C TYR A 90 -32.45 -10.89 -23.77
N ILE A 91 -32.83 -11.07 -22.49
CA ILE A 91 -32.99 -12.41 -21.89
C ILE A 91 -34.11 -13.18 -22.60
N ASN A 92 -35.26 -12.54 -22.81
CA ASN A 92 -36.42 -13.13 -23.47
C ASN A 92 -36.10 -13.55 -24.91
N LEU A 93 -35.42 -12.69 -25.67
CA LEU A 93 -35.01 -12.98 -27.05
C LEU A 93 -33.94 -14.08 -27.15
N SER A 94 -33.02 -14.12 -26.19
CA SER A 94 -31.89 -15.06 -26.21
C SER A 94 -32.23 -16.43 -25.62
N GLY A 95 -33.37 -16.58 -24.93
CA GLY A 95 -33.74 -17.81 -24.22
C GLY A 95 -32.80 -18.16 -23.06
N LEU A 96 -32.07 -17.18 -22.53
CA LEU A 96 -31.15 -17.37 -21.42
C LEU A 96 -31.92 -17.66 -20.12
N LYS A 97 -31.31 -18.43 -19.22
CA LYS A 97 -31.83 -18.70 -17.88
C LYS A 97 -30.83 -18.19 -16.83
N PRO A 98 -30.74 -16.86 -16.63
CA PRO A 98 -29.79 -16.30 -15.68
C PRO A 98 -30.26 -16.49 -14.23
N ARG A 99 -29.31 -16.46 -13.29
CA ARG A 99 -29.58 -16.18 -11.88
C ARG A 99 -29.86 -14.68 -11.73
N PHE A 100 -30.85 -14.32 -10.94
CA PHE A 100 -31.18 -12.93 -10.67
C PHE A 100 -30.63 -12.47 -9.32
N GLN A 101 -30.08 -11.26 -9.28
CA GLN A 101 -29.59 -10.60 -8.08
C GLN A 101 -30.15 -9.16 -8.04
N TYR A 102 -31.03 -8.91 -7.08
CA TYR A 102 -31.60 -7.59 -6.84
C TYR A 102 -30.79 -6.91 -5.75
N LEU A 103 -30.31 -5.69 -6.01
CA LEU A 103 -29.65 -4.87 -5.00
C LEU A 103 -30.71 -4.28 -4.05
N ASP A 104 -30.38 -4.17 -2.77
CA ASP A 104 -31.20 -3.41 -1.83
C ASP A 104 -31.20 -1.92 -2.22
N GLU A 105 -32.21 -1.15 -1.78
CA GLU A 105 -32.45 0.24 -2.24
C GLU A 105 -31.24 1.18 -2.10
N ARG A 106 -30.40 0.95 -1.08
CA ARG A 106 -29.18 1.75 -0.84
C ARG A 106 -27.94 1.17 -1.51
N HIS A 107 -27.96 -0.12 -1.82
CA HIS A 107 -26.81 -0.81 -2.37
C HIS A 107 -26.54 -0.35 -3.80
N VAL A 108 -25.26 -0.26 -4.13
CA VAL A 108 -24.82 0.10 -5.48
C VAL A 108 -23.76 -0.85 -5.97
N ILE A 109 -23.66 -1.00 -7.30
CA ILE A 109 -22.49 -1.56 -7.95
C ILE A 109 -21.64 -0.42 -8.51
N CYS A 110 -20.32 -0.52 -8.41
CA CYS A 110 -19.38 0.35 -9.10
C CYS A 110 -18.26 -0.46 -9.77
N PRO A 111 -17.48 0.14 -10.67
CA PRO A 111 -16.34 -0.54 -11.26
C PRO A 111 -15.36 -1.02 -10.18
N GLY A 112 -14.67 -2.12 -10.46
CA GLY A 112 -13.68 -2.71 -9.56
C GLY A 112 -12.56 -1.72 -9.25
N PHE A 113 -12.12 -1.69 -8.00
CA PHE A 113 -11.00 -0.84 -7.62
C PHE A 113 -9.69 -1.40 -8.16
N VAL A 114 -8.74 -0.50 -8.39
CA VAL A 114 -7.42 -0.81 -8.94
C VAL A 114 -6.37 -0.28 -7.98
N GLU A 115 -5.47 -1.14 -7.53
CA GLU A 115 -4.27 -0.74 -6.82
C GLU A 115 -3.15 -0.52 -7.85
N PRO A 116 -2.78 0.72 -8.18
CA PRO A 116 -1.92 0.99 -9.32
C PRO A 116 -0.46 0.59 -9.11
N ASN A 117 0.03 0.47 -7.87
CA ASN A 117 1.44 0.15 -7.59
C ASN A 117 1.60 -0.61 -6.27
N MET A 118 2.10 -1.85 -6.33
CA MET A 118 2.45 -2.63 -5.16
C MET A 118 3.73 -3.44 -5.39
N HIS A 119 4.64 -3.41 -4.41
CA HIS A 119 5.73 -4.39 -4.31
C HIS A 119 5.18 -5.65 -3.63
N LEU A 120 4.53 -6.52 -4.40
CA LEU A 120 3.74 -7.63 -3.89
C LEU A 120 4.61 -8.66 -3.15
N VAL A 121 5.81 -8.99 -3.66
CA VAL A 121 6.69 -9.98 -3.02
C VAL A 121 7.33 -9.41 -1.75
N ILE A 122 7.84 -8.18 -1.81
CA ILE A 122 8.37 -7.50 -0.61
C ILE A 122 7.28 -7.35 0.46
N SER A 123 6.05 -7.03 0.04
CA SER A 123 4.91 -6.95 0.95
C SER A 123 4.57 -8.28 1.59
N ALA A 124 4.60 -9.38 0.83
CA ALA A 124 4.38 -10.72 1.36
C ALA A 124 5.45 -11.13 2.39
N ILE A 125 6.70 -10.71 2.21
CA ILE A 125 7.77 -10.95 3.19
C ILE A 125 7.56 -10.08 4.44
N LEU A 126 7.32 -8.78 4.27
CA LEU A 126 7.13 -7.85 5.40
C LEU A 126 5.88 -8.19 6.23
N GLN A 127 4.82 -8.70 5.62
CA GLN A 127 3.62 -9.15 6.34
C GLN A 127 3.88 -10.34 7.28
N GLN A 128 5.02 -11.02 7.16
CA GLN A 128 5.46 -12.03 8.13
C GLN A 128 6.18 -11.43 9.34
N TRP A 129 6.55 -10.15 9.26
CA TRP A 129 7.06 -9.35 10.37
C TRP A 129 5.90 -8.62 11.03
N SER A 130 6.12 -8.05 12.21
CA SER A 130 5.07 -7.27 12.89
C SER A 130 5.09 -5.81 12.47
N ASN A 131 3.98 -5.28 11.95
CA ASN A 131 3.86 -3.85 11.70
C ASN A 131 3.68 -3.10 13.04
N LEU A 132 4.64 -2.25 13.39
CA LEU A 132 4.64 -1.47 14.63
C LEU A 132 4.22 -0.02 14.40
N GLY A 133 3.60 0.29 13.26
CA GLY A 133 2.98 1.58 12.95
C GLY A 133 1.58 1.73 13.57
N PRO A 134 0.89 2.85 13.29
CA PRO A 134 -0.41 3.14 13.90
C PRO A 134 -1.59 2.41 13.24
N PHE A 135 -1.32 1.41 12.39
CA PHE A 135 -2.34 0.66 11.65
C PHE A 135 -2.47 -0.80 12.12
N GLY A 136 -1.89 -1.13 13.27
CA GLY A 136 -1.94 -2.47 13.86
C GLY A 136 -0.91 -3.44 13.23
N PHE A 137 -0.77 -4.63 13.82
CA PHE A 137 0.30 -5.59 13.49
C PHE A 137 0.25 -6.16 12.07
N ASP A 138 -0.93 -6.22 11.47
CA ASP A 138 -1.16 -6.71 10.10
C ASP A 138 -1.42 -5.56 9.10
N CYS A 139 -1.38 -4.31 9.55
CA CYS A 139 -1.67 -3.12 8.74
C CYS A 139 -3.10 -3.13 8.15
N THR A 140 -4.08 -3.77 8.81
CA THR A 140 -5.47 -3.83 8.32
C THR A 140 -6.37 -2.71 8.88
N TRP A 141 -5.91 -1.92 9.85
CA TRP A 141 -6.73 -0.86 10.43
C TRP A 141 -6.75 0.40 9.58
N HIS A 142 -7.91 0.77 9.06
CA HIS A 142 -8.05 1.90 8.13
C HIS A 142 -8.05 3.31 8.77
N LYS A 143 -8.01 3.38 10.10
CA LYS A 143 -7.99 4.62 10.88
C LYS A 143 -6.73 4.64 11.73
N LEU A 144 -6.06 5.78 11.77
CA LEU A 144 -4.88 5.96 12.60
C LEU A 144 -5.20 5.66 14.07
N MET A 145 -4.38 4.81 14.70
CA MET A 145 -4.56 4.43 16.10
C MET A 145 -4.47 5.66 17.03
N PRO A 146 -5.52 5.98 17.81
CA PRO A 146 -5.54 7.19 18.64
C PRO A 146 -4.45 7.25 19.72
N ASN A 147 -3.96 6.10 20.16
CA ASN A 147 -2.99 5.97 21.27
C ASN A 147 -1.61 5.46 20.79
N TYR A 148 -1.28 5.69 19.52
CA TYR A 148 0.04 5.38 19.00
C TYR A 148 1.10 6.18 19.77
N SER A 149 1.98 5.48 20.50
CA SER A 149 2.85 6.07 21.52
C SER A 149 4.01 5.13 21.88
N PHE A 150 5.02 5.63 22.60
CA PHE A 150 6.09 4.78 23.14
C PHE A 150 5.57 3.62 23.99
N CYS A 151 4.49 3.84 24.75
CA CYS A 151 3.82 2.81 25.53
C CYS A 151 3.24 1.70 24.65
N TYR A 152 2.69 2.04 23.49
CA TYR A 152 2.23 1.06 22.51
C TYR A 152 3.40 0.22 22.00
N ILE A 153 4.48 0.86 21.55
CA ILE A 153 5.68 0.17 21.04
C ILE A 153 6.26 -0.78 22.10
N ALA A 154 6.40 -0.31 23.34
CA ALA A 154 6.88 -1.10 24.47
C ALA A 154 6.04 -2.38 24.68
N ARG A 155 4.72 -2.22 24.73
CA ARG A 155 3.78 -3.32 24.94
C ARG A 155 3.76 -4.29 23.76
N ALA A 156 3.84 -3.78 22.54
CA ALA A 156 3.90 -4.59 21.33
C ALA A 156 5.14 -5.48 21.34
N LEU A 157 6.32 -4.92 21.57
CA LEU A 157 7.57 -5.69 21.61
C LEU A 157 7.56 -6.76 22.70
N LEU A 158 7.09 -6.44 23.91
CA LEU A 158 6.96 -7.42 25.00
C LEU A 158 5.92 -8.52 24.72
N TYR A 159 4.84 -8.17 24.02
CA TYR A 159 3.82 -9.14 23.61
C TYR A 159 4.37 -10.09 22.54
N LEU A 160 5.03 -9.56 21.52
CA LEU A 160 5.62 -10.33 20.41
C LEU A 160 6.76 -11.23 20.89
N ASP A 161 7.62 -10.74 21.79
CA ASP A 161 8.69 -11.55 22.40
C ASP A 161 8.15 -12.81 23.10
N LYS A 162 6.98 -12.71 23.74
CA LYS A 162 6.31 -13.85 24.39
C LYS A 162 5.59 -14.78 23.41
N ALA A 163 5.17 -14.27 22.26
CA ALA A 163 4.47 -15.06 21.24
C ALA A 163 5.43 -15.94 20.40
N LEU A 164 6.70 -15.52 20.26
CA LEU A 164 7.70 -16.25 19.49
C LEU A 164 8.17 -17.51 20.23
N SER A 165 7.86 -18.67 19.64
CA SER A 165 8.12 -19.98 20.24
C SER A 165 9.57 -20.46 20.09
N GLN A 166 10.29 -20.03 19.05
CA GLN A 166 11.68 -20.43 18.83
C GLN A 166 12.64 -19.44 19.51
N PRO A 167 13.58 -19.92 20.36
CA PRO A 167 14.51 -19.05 21.07
C PRO A 167 15.52 -18.31 20.19
N LYS A 168 15.81 -18.83 18.99
CA LYS A 168 16.77 -18.26 18.04
C LYS A 168 16.15 -17.28 17.04
N ASP A 169 14.83 -17.21 16.99
CA ASP A 169 14.14 -16.29 16.08
C ASP A 169 14.30 -14.86 16.56
N TRP A 170 14.67 -14.00 15.62
CA TRP A 170 14.70 -12.56 15.83
C TRP A 170 13.27 -12.03 15.89
N LEU A 171 13.05 -11.04 16.76
CA LEU A 171 11.84 -10.23 16.71
C LEU A 171 12.02 -9.17 15.63
N LEU A 172 11.32 -9.36 14.51
CA LEU A 172 11.38 -8.47 13.35
C LEU A 172 10.12 -7.63 13.26
N GLY A 173 10.30 -6.32 13.17
CA GLY A 173 9.22 -5.34 13.02
C GLY A 173 9.49 -4.33 11.92
N TYR A 174 8.43 -3.72 11.40
CA TYR A 174 8.51 -2.67 10.39
C TYR A 174 7.38 -1.64 10.59
N GLY A 175 7.37 -0.56 9.82
CA GLY A 175 6.28 0.41 9.86
C GLY A 175 6.29 1.33 11.08
N LEU A 176 7.31 1.26 11.94
CA LEU A 176 7.42 2.12 13.11
C LEU A 176 7.57 3.58 12.66
N CYS A 177 6.66 4.42 13.11
CA CYS A 177 6.68 5.85 12.82
C CYS A 177 7.32 6.63 13.95
N SER A 178 8.63 6.86 13.93
CA SER A 178 9.27 7.57 15.04
C SER A 178 8.82 9.03 15.17
N GLY A 179 8.52 9.70 14.06
CA GLY A 179 8.03 11.08 14.04
C GLY A 179 6.73 11.28 14.83
N LEU A 180 5.91 10.24 14.96
CA LEU A 180 4.60 10.28 15.62
C LEU A 180 4.60 9.77 17.07
N LEU A 181 5.75 9.43 17.66
CA LEU A 181 5.79 8.85 19.02
C LEU A 181 5.95 9.88 20.14
N GLY A 182 6.49 11.07 19.84
CA GLY A 182 6.83 12.08 20.85
C GLY A 182 6.28 13.47 20.54
N HIS A 183 6.49 14.39 21.49
CA HIS A 183 6.07 15.79 21.37
C HIS A 183 7.00 16.63 20.50
N ASN A 184 8.23 16.17 20.28
CA ASN A 184 9.20 16.81 19.40
C ASN A 184 9.31 16.01 18.10
N ILE A 185 8.88 16.65 17.02
CA ILE A 185 8.83 16.03 15.69
C ILE A 185 10.23 15.90 15.08
N ASN A 186 11.19 16.69 15.55
CA ASN A 186 12.48 16.79 14.88
C ASN A 186 13.40 15.60 15.14
N ASP A 187 13.24 14.84 16.25
CA ASP A 187 13.95 13.56 16.42
C ASP A 187 13.52 12.75 17.66
N ASN A 188 12.71 11.70 17.50
CA ASN A 188 12.40 10.73 18.57
C ASN A 188 13.30 9.47 18.52
N ARG A 189 14.35 9.47 17.68
CA ARG A 189 15.17 8.26 17.45
C ARG A 189 15.84 7.78 18.72
N LYS A 190 16.35 8.71 19.53
CA LYS A 190 17.02 8.38 20.79
C LYS A 190 16.05 7.67 21.74
N GLU A 191 14.84 8.17 21.87
CA GLU A 191 13.80 7.62 22.73
C GLU A 191 13.38 6.22 22.30
N VAL A 192 13.22 5.98 20.99
CA VAL A 192 12.92 4.64 20.46
C VAL A 192 14.08 3.67 20.71
N TYR A 193 15.31 4.11 20.44
CA TYR A 193 16.51 3.29 20.67
C TYR A 193 16.69 2.94 22.15
N ASP A 194 16.55 3.93 23.03
CA ASP A 194 16.65 3.74 24.47
C ASP A 194 15.53 2.82 24.97
N LEU A 195 14.30 2.99 24.46
CA LEU A 195 13.17 2.12 24.80
C LEU A 195 13.48 0.65 24.48
N ILE A 196 13.89 0.35 23.24
CA ILE A 196 14.17 -1.02 22.80
C ILE A 196 15.24 -1.69 23.67
N ASN A 197 16.27 -0.94 24.07
CA ASN A 197 17.33 -1.46 24.95
C ASN A 197 16.87 -1.58 26.41
N GLN A 198 16.06 -0.66 26.92
CA GLN A 198 15.53 -0.69 28.30
C GLN A 198 14.55 -1.84 28.55
N LEU A 199 13.83 -2.32 27.52
CA LEU A 199 12.94 -3.47 27.64
C LEU A 199 13.68 -4.77 28.01
N ASN A 200 15.01 -4.82 27.83
CA ASN A 200 15.87 -5.96 28.18
C ASN A 200 15.38 -7.30 27.57
N VAL A 201 14.80 -7.22 26.37
CA VAL A 201 14.41 -8.38 25.56
C VAL A 201 15.68 -9.17 25.22
N LYS A 202 15.68 -10.47 25.57
CA LYS A 202 16.89 -11.31 25.47
C LYS A 202 17.18 -11.80 24.06
N ARG A 203 16.16 -11.92 23.22
CA ARG A 203 16.34 -12.26 21.80
C ARG A 203 16.77 -11.03 21.00
N PRO A 204 17.41 -11.21 19.84
CA PRO A 204 17.66 -10.13 18.89
C PRO A 204 16.38 -9.44 18.44
N VAL A 205 16.38 -8.11 18.41
CA VAL A 205 15.26 -7.27 17.96
C VAL A 205 15.77 -6.36 16.85
N ALA A 206 15.03 -6.29 15.75
CA ALA A 206 15.25 -5.30 14.69
C ALA A 206 13.91 -4.71 14.23
N VAL A 207 13.78 -3.38 14.30
CA VAL A 207 12.56 -2.66 13.91
C VAL A 207 12.89 -1.60 12.87
N LEU A 208 12.30 -1.71 11.68
CA LEU A 208 12.44 -0.72 10.61
C LEU A 208 11.53 0.48 10.85
N ASP A 209 12.09 1.69 10.66
CA ASP A 209 11.34 2.94 10.67
C ASP A 209 10.60 3.16 9.34
N ALA A 210 9.36 3.65 9.36
CA ALA A 210 8.56 3.88 8.16
C ALA A 210 9.02 5.13 7.36
N ASN A 211 9.57 6.13 8.05
CA ASN A 211 9.88 7.44 7.47
C ASN A 211 11.36 7.64 7.19
N LYS A 212 12.24 6.78 7.74
CA LYS A 212 13.69 6.86 7.57
C LYS A 212 14.23 5.50 7.19
N ALA A 213 15.19 5.44 6.26
CA ALA A 213 15.93 4.20 5.97
C ALA A 213 16.84 3.82 7.15
N MET A 214 16.21 3.31 8.21
CA MET A 214 16.83 3.06 9.51
C MET A 214 16.22 1.83 10.18
N ALA A 215 17.04 1.10 10.93
CA ALA A 215 16.61 0.05 11.83
C ALA A 215 17.07 0.35 13.27
N TYR A 216 16.14 0.22 14.22
CA TYR A 216 16.46 0.19 15.64
C TYR A 216 16.76 -1.25 16.06
N ILE A 217 17.91 -1.46 16.69
CA ILE A 217 18.39 -2.78 17.09
C ILE A 217 18.80 -2.81 18.56
N ASN A 218 18.49 -3.91 19.26
CA ASN A 218 18.92 -4.11 20.64
C ASN A 218 20.34 -4.70 20.72
N GLU A 219 20.89 -4.75 21.93
CA GLU A 219 22.23 -5.30 22.17
C GLU A 219 22.42 -6.73 21.60
N PRO A 220 21.56 -7.74 21.84
CA PRO A 220 21.69 -9.07 21.23
C PRO A 220 21.80 -9.05 19.69
N ALA A 221 21.02 -8.21 19.00
CA ALA A 221 21.13 -8.05 17.55
C ALA A 221 22.48 -7.44 17.13
N GLN A 222 22.97 -6.44 17.88
CA GLN A 222 24.29 -5.85 17.64
C GLN A 222 25.41 -6.89 17.76
N GLU A 223 25.33 -7.80 18.73
CA GLU A 223 26.35 -8.85 18.90
C GLU A 223 26.45 -9.75 17.67
N LEU A 224 25.31 -10.22 17.17
CA LEU A 224 25.25 -11.11 15.99
C LEU A 224 25.65 -10.38 14.71
N ILE A 225 25.29 -9.11 14.55
CA ILE A 225 25.74 -8.31 13.42
C ILE A 225 27.26 -8.15 13.43
N TYR A 226 27.86 -7.85 14.59
CA TYR A 226 29.32 -7.74 14.69
C TYR A 226 30.04 -9.08 14.43
N GLU A 227 29.47 -10.18 14.93
CA GLU A 227 29.98 -11.53 14.65
C GLU A 227 29.95 -11.81 13.15
N TYR A 228 28.81 -11.56 12.48
CA TYR A 228 28.69 -11.68 11.03
C TYR A 228 29.76 -10.87 10.29
N LEU A 229 29.91 -9.59 10.60
CA LEU A 229 30.88 -8.70 9.96
C LEU A 229 32.34 -9.16 10.16
N THR A 230 32.63 -9.76 11.31
CA THR A 230 33.96 -10.30 11.62
C THR A 230 34.22 -11.59 10.85
N CYS A 231 33.25 -12.51 10.84
CA CYS A 231 33.34 -13.78 10.14
C CYS A 231 33.38 -13.63 8.61
N SER A 232 32.69 -12.64 8.05
CA SER A 232 32.72 -12.33 6.61
C SER A 232 34.01 -11.63 6.17
N GLY A 233 34.85 -11.16 7.10
CA GLY A 233 36.02 -10.33 6.79
C GLY A 233 35.67 -8.92 6.28
N THR A 234 34.41 -8.49 6.42
CA THR A 234 33.94 -7.18 5.93
C THR A 234 33.81 -6.12 7.03
N SER A 235 34.15 -6.44 8.27
CA SER A 235 34.08 -5.52 9.40
C SER A 235 34.96 -4.28 9.17
N PRO A 236 34.39 -3.07 9.11
CA PRO A 236 35.17 -1.83 9.11
C PRO A 236 35.67 -1.46 10.52
N PHE A 237 35.35 -2.26 11.54
CA PHE A 237 35.63 -1.97 12.95
C PHE A 237 36.74 -2.85 13.50
N THR A 238 37.70 -2.23 14.21
CA THR A 238 38.85 -2.94 14.81
C THR A 238 38.50 -3.68 16.10
N SER A 239 37.36 -3.39 16.72
CA SER A 239 36.87 -4.12 17.90
C SER A 239 35.36 -3.99 18.07
N LYS A 240 34.76 -4.95 18.80
CA LYS A 240 33.33 -4.96 19.18
C LYS A 240 32.94 -3.68 19.91
N LYS A 241 33.83 -3.16 20.77
CA LYS A 241 33.58 -1.93 21.54
C LYS A 241 33.36 -0.73 20.62
N ILE A 242 34.19 -0.57 19.57
CA ILE A 242 34.06 0.54 18.62
C ILE A 242 32.79 0.41 17.78
N PHE A 243 32.43 -0.82 17.36
CA PHE A 243 31.15 -1.05 16.68
C PHE A 243 29.96 -0.66 17.57
N LYS A 244 29.97 -1.08 18.83
CA LYS A 244 28.90 -0.74 19.78
C LYS A 244 28.80 0.77 20.00
N GLU A 245 29.93 1.45 20.24
CA GLU A 245 29.97 2.91 20.36
C GLU A 245 29.45 3.61 19.09
N PHE A 246 29.76 3.08 17.90
CA PHE A 246 29.24 3.59 16.63
C PHE A 246 27.72 3.50 16.55
N VAL A 247 27.14 2.32 16.82
CA VAL A 247 25.68 2.12 16.80
C VAL A 247 25.01 2.95 17.89
N ASP A 248 25.56 2.99 19.10
CA ASP A 248 25.05 3.78 20.23
C ASP A 248 25.04 5.29 19.92
N ASN A 249 26.03 5.80 19.20
CA ASN A 249 26.09 7.20 18.80
C ASN A 249 25.05 7.52 17.72
N GLN A 250 24.80 6.59 16.80
CA GLN A 250 23.82 6.78 15.71
C GLN A 250 22.38 6.43 16.11
N LYS A 251 22.20 5.71 17.23
CA LYS A 251 20.90 5.21 17.74
C LYS A 251 20.25 4.15 16.85
N GLY A 252 21.05 3.38 16.11
CA GLY A 252 20.60 2.34 15.19
C GLY A 252 21.49 2.20 13.96
N LEU A 253 20.99 1.52 12.93
CA LEU A 253 21.64 1.37 11.63
C LEU A 253 20.92 2.19 10.56
N TYR A 254 21.65 2.77 9.61
CA TYR A 254 21.11 3.64 8.55
C TYR A 254 21.56 3.24 7.16
N ASN A 255 20.69 3.48 6.16
CA ASN A 255 20.97 3.38 4.73
C ASN A 255 21.70 2.05 4.40
N GLU A 256 22.92 2.12 3.85
CA GLU A 256 23.74 0.97 3.44
C GLU A 256 24.08 0.03 4.61
N GLN A 257 24.14 0.54 5.85
CA GLN A 257 24.42 -0.27 7.04
C GLN A 257 23.32 -1.31 7.31
N LEU A 258 22.11 -1.10 6.77
CA LEU A 258 21.04 -2.08 6.86
C LEU A 258 21.39 -3.40 6.15
N LEU A 259 22.37 -3.40 5.23
CA LEU A 259 22.89 -4.65 4.65
C LEU A 259 23.65 -5.50 5.67
N TRP A 260 24.19 -4.90 6.73
CA TRP A 260 24.80 -5.65 7.84
C TRP A 260 23.73 -6.41 8.64
N LEU A 261 22.56 -5.81 8.82
CA LEU A 261 21.40 -6.48 9.40
C LEU A 261 20.98 -7.66 8.53
N VAL A 262 20.79 -7.44 7.21
CA VAL A 262 20.41 -8.52 6.27
C VAL A 262 21.36 -9.71 6.36
N GLY A 263 22.67 -9.45 6.36
CA GLY A 263 23.68 -10.51 6.41
C GLY A 263 23.65 -11.33 7.70
N ALA A 264 23.24 -10.73 8.81
CA ALA A 264 23.17 -11.36 10.13
C ALA A 264 21.83 -12.04 10.46
N LEU A 265 20.80 -11.88 9.63
CA LEU A 265 19.50 -12.50 9.86
C LEU A 265 19.60 -14.04 9.81
N PRO A 266 18.88 -14.79 10.69
CA PRO A 266 19.01 -16.24 10.77
C PRO A 266 18.45 -16.96 9.55
N ASP A 267 19.28 -17.77 8.87
CA ASP A 267 18.87 -18.52 7.68
C ASP A 267 17.65 -19.43 7.91
N LEU A 268 17.50 -20.04 9.09
CA LEU A 268 16.34 -20.89 9.40
C LEU A 268 15.04 -20.08 9.47
N GLN A 269 15.10 -18.87 10.03
CA GLN A 269 13.94 -17.98 10.10
C GLN A 269 13.59 -17.45 8.70
N LEU A 270 14.60 -17.13 7.89
CA LEU A 270 14.41 -16.71 6.50
C LEU A 270 13.87 -17.84 5.62
N GLN A 271 14.33 -19.09 5.83
CA GLN A 271 13.78 -20.27 5.17
C GLN A 271 12.29 -20.43 5.48
N THR A 272 11.91 -20.29 6.76
CA THR A 272 10.51 -20.35 7.18
C THR A 272 9.69 -19.24 6.50
N GLN A 273 10.24 -18.03 6.38
CA GLN A 273 9.57 -16.94 5.66
C GLN A 273 9.38 -17.28 4.18
N LEU A 274 10.38 -17.89 3.56
CA LEU A 274 10.32 -18.28 2.17
C LEU A 274 9.32 -19.42 1.92
N ASP A 275 9.26 -20.40 2.82
CA ASP A 275 8.31 -21.52 2.75
C ASP A 275 6.85 -21.04 2.82
N ASN A 276 6.60 -19.92 3.50
CA ASN A 276 5.27 -19.32 3.65
C ASN A 276 4.94 -18.26 2.57
N ILE A 277 5.82 -18.00 1.60
CA ILE A 277 5.69 -16.85 0.71
C ILE A 277 4.37 -16.86 -0.07
N TYR A 278 3.97 -18.00 -0.63
CA TYR A 278 2.73 -18.13 -1.39
C TYR A 278 1.48 -18.00 -0.51
N GLU A 279 1.51 -18.50 0.73
CA GLU A 279 0.43 -18.30 1.69
C GLU A 279 0.22 -16.80 1.99
N TYR A 280 1.31 -16.04 2.09
CA TYR A 280 1.24 -14.60 2.33
C TYR A 280 0.84 -13.80 1.10
N LEU A 281 1.23 -14.24 -0.10
CA LEU A 281 0.70 -13.71 -1.36
C LEU A 281 -0.83 -13.90 -1.42
N ASP A 282 -1.33 -15.10 -1.09
CA ASP A 282 -2.76 -15.39 -1.02
C ASP A 282 -3.46 -14.51 0.02
N LYS A 283 -2.86 -14.31 1.20
CA LYS A 283 -3.43 -13.41 2.23
C LYS A 283 -3.58 -11.98 1.71
N ILE A 284 -2.58 -11.46 1.00
CA ILE A 284 -2.63 -10.11 0.42
C ILE A 284 -3.68 -10.03 -0.69
N VAL A 285 -3.75 -11.02 -1.59
CA VAL A 285 -4.78 -11.07 -2.65
C VAL A 285 -6.19 -11.14 -2.04
N ASN A 286 -6.40 -11.98 -1.04
CA ASN A 286 -7.68 -12.08 -0.34
C ASN A 286 -8.04 -10.79 0.41
N LEU A 287 -7.06 -10.10 1.00
CA LEU A 287 -7.27 -8.78 1.57
C LEU A 287 -7.67 -7.78 0.48
N ALA A 288 -6.96 -7.75 -0.64
CA ALA A 288 -7.27 -6.88 -1.77
C ALA A 288 -8.71 -7.07 -2.27
N LEU A 289 -9.14 -8.32 -2.44
CA LEU A 289 -10.51 -8.65 -2.86
C LEU A 289 -11.56 -8.20 -1.84
N ARG A 290 -11.33 -8.42 -0.54
CA ARG A 290 -12.21 -7.90 0.53
C ARG A 290 -12.28 -6.38 0.53
N GLN A 291 -11.25 -5.73 0.00
CA GLN A 291 -11.14 -4.28 -0.15
C GLN A 291 -11.60 -3.79 -1.54
N GLY A 292 -12.23 -4.68 -2.34
CA GLY A 292 -12.83 -4.34 -3.62
C GLY A 292 -11.83 -4.19 -4.77
N VAL A 293 -10.57 -4.57 -4.56
CA VAL A 293 -9.52 -4.52 -5.56
C VAL A 293 -9.68 -5.69 -6.53
N THR A 294 -9.70 -5.38 -7.82
CA THR A 294 -9.79 -6.36 -8.92
C THR A 294 -8.50 -6.45 -9.73
N HIS A 295 -7.65 -5.43 -9.62
CA HIS A 295 -6.37 -5.33 -10.32
C HIS A 295 -5.29 -4.80 -9.39
N ILE A 296 -4.11 -5.43 -9.43
CA ILE A 296 -2.91 -4.98 -8.71
C ILE A 296 -1.80 -4.74 -9.73
N GLY A 297 -1.29 -3.51 -9.77
CA GLY A 297 -0.07 -3.16 -10.49
C GLY A 297 1.16 -3.68 -9.76
N ILE A 298 1.96 -4.51 -10.42
CA ILE A 298 3.16 -5.12 -9.84
C ILE A 298 4.38 -4.24 -10.11
N LYS A 299 5.06 -3.81 -9.04
CA LYS A 299 6.25 -2.95 -9.12
C LYS A 299 7.56 -3.70 -8.87
N ASP A 300 7.51 -4.96 -8.46
CA ASP A 300 8.70 -5.75 -8.18
C ASP A 300 9.58 -5.89 -9.43
N THR A 301 10.80 -5.35 -9.39
CA THR A 301 11.76 -5.45 -10.50
C THR A 301 12.89 -6.44 -10.22
N HIS A 302 13.09 -6.82 -8.95
CA HIS A 302 14.18 -7.71 -8.55
C HIS A 302 14.01 -9.10 -9.18
N PRO A 303 15.07 -9.71 -9.77
CA PRO A 303 14.97 -10.99 -10.48
C PRO A 303 14.34 -12.13 -9.66
N PHE A 304 14.68 -12.22 -8.37
CA PHE A 304 14.11 -13.22 -7.48
C PHE A 304 12.60 -13.03 -7.26
N ALA A 305 12.16 -11.78 -7.04
CA ALA A 305 10.74 -11.47 -6.88
C ALA A 305 9.98 -11.75 -8.18
N ARG A 306 10.56 -11.39 -9.33
CA ARG A 306 10.01 -11.69 -10.65
C ARG A 306 9.82 -13.19 -10.89
N ARG A 307 10.77 -14.02 -10.44
CA ARG A 307 10.63 -15.48 -10.52
C ARG A 307 9.45 -15.97 -9.69
N ILE A 308 9.28 -15.49 -8.45
CA ILE A 308 8.15 -15.86 -7.59
C ILE A 308 6.82 -15.48 -8.26
N LEU A 309 6.73 -14.26 -8.82
CA LEU A 309 5.52 -13.77 -9.48
C LEU A 309 5.20 -14.51 -10.79
N ALA A 310 6.22 -14.94 -11.53
CA ALA A 310 6.01 -15.78 -12.71
C ALA A 310 5.38 -17.14 -12.36
N GLU A 311 5.68 -17.67 -11.17
CA GLU A 311 5.11 -18.93 -10.65
C GLU A 311 3.77 -18.74 -9.91
N TYR A 312 3.43 -17.51 -9.52
CA TYR A 312 2.22 -17.16 -8.78
C TYR A 312 1.16 -16.53 -9.70
N GLN A 313 0.17 -17.32 -10.08
CA GLN A 313 -0.93 -16.90 -10.96
C GLN A 313 -2.27 -17.05 -10.20
N PRO A 314 -2.72 -16.02 -9.46
CA PRO A 314 -3.97 -16.11 -8.71
C PRO A 314 -5.16 -16.14 -9.68
N ALA A 315 -6.12 -17.03 -9.43
CA ALA A 315 -7.27 -17.23 -10.32
C ALA A 315 -8.36 -16.14 -10.20
N ASN A 316 -8.25 -15.26 -9.21
CA ASN A 316 -9.32 -14.36 -8.78
C ASN A 316 -8.91 -12.88 -8.71
N ILE A 317 -7.71 -12.50 -9.13
CA ILE A 317 -7.30 -11.09 -9.23
C ILE A 317 -6.37 -10.89 -10.41
N ASN A 318 -6.48 -9.74 -11.08
CA ASN A 318 -5.62 -9.42 -12.21
C ASN A 318 -4.30 -8.82 -11.70
N LEU A 319 -3.19 -9.54 -11.87
CA LEU A 319 -1.85 -8.97 -11.66
C LEU A 319 -1.37 -8.35 -12.97
N VAL A 320 -1.06 -7.06 -12.95
CA VAL A 320 -0.75 -6.29 -14.17
C VAL A 320 0.63 -5.66 -14.05
N GLU A 321 1.42 -5.80 -15.10
CA GLU A 321 2.67 -5.07 -15.27
C GLU A 321 2.36 -3.66 -15.78
N PRO A 322 2.69 -2.59 -15.04
CA PRO A 322 2.48 -1.23 -15.51
C PRO A 322 3.33 -0.96 -16.76
N ARG A 323 2.83 -0.15 -17.70
CA ARG A 323 3.60 0.24 -18.91
C ARG A 323 4.87 1.03 -18.52
N ASP A 324 5.86 1.17 -19.40
CA ASP A 324 7.19 1.70 -19.01
C ASP A 324 7.31 3.25 -18.86
N ASN A 325 6.23 4.04 -18.93
CA ASN A 325 6.31 5.50 -19.17
C ASN A 325 5.59 6.39 -18.14
N TRP A 326 5.81 6.21 -16.83
CA TRP A 326 5.01 6.92 -15.81
C TRP A 326 5.79 7.80 -14.84
N ILE A 327 5.14 8.88 -14.41
CA ILE A 327 5.66 9.83 -13.43
C ILE A 327 5.25 9.36 -12.04
N TYR A 328 6.22 8.93 -11.25
CA TYR A 328 6.04 8.78 -9.81
C TYR A 328 6.12 10.18 -9.18
N ALA A 329 5.01 10.71 -8.68
CA ALA A 329 5.07 12.00 -7.99
C ALA A 329 5.79 11.84 -6.64
N LEU A 330 7.04 12.31 -6.66
CA LEU A 330 7.85 12.71 -5.52
C LEU A 330 7.19 13.86 -4.76
N ASN A 331 7.47 13.94 -3.46
CA ASN A 331 6.75 14.66 -2.41
C ASN A 331 6.70 16.22 -2.48
N SER A 332 6.81 16.87 -3.64
CA SER A 332 6.47 18.30 -3.76
C SER A 332 6.27 18.75 -5.22
N LEU A 333 5.42 19.77 -5.42
CA LEU A 333 5.26 20.49 -6.70
C LEU A 333 6.59 21.07 -7.24
N ASP A 334 7.55 21.35 -6.37
CA ASP A 334 8.87 21.86 -6.74
C ASP A 334 9.71 20.78 -7.46
N CYS A 335 9.56 19.50 -7.08
CA CYS A 335 10.15 18.35 -7.80
C CYS A 335 9.44 18.09 -9.13
N ILE A 336 8.12 18.31 -9.14
CA ILE A 336 7.28 18.12 -10.31
C ILE A 336 7.68 19.16 -11.38
N ASN A 337 7.81 20.45 -11.07
CA ASN A 337 8.18 21.48 -12.06
C ASN A 337 9.57 21.30 -12.72
N SER A 338 10.54 20.68 -12.05
CA SER A 338 11.87 20.43 -12.66
C SER A 338 11.87 19.28 -13.65
N ASP A 339 11.10 18.22 -13.39
CA ASP A 339 11.03 17.03 -14.25
C ASP A 339 9.98 17.18 -15.37
N LEU A 340 8.94 17.99 -15.16
CA LEU A 340 7.82 18.15 -16.10
C LEU A 340 8.14 18.95 -17.38
N ASN A 341 9.11 19.86 -17.36
CA ASN A 341 9.49 20.62 -18.55
C ASN A 341 10.15 19.76 -19.64
N ALA A 342 10.43 18.48 -19.35
CA ALA A 342 11.01 17.52 -20.29
C ALA A 342 9.97 16.59 -20.97
N ILE A 343 8.69 16.74 -20.65
CA ILE A 343 7.66 15.75 -21.01
C ILE A 343 6.91 16.18 -22.29
N ASN A 344 7.27 15.55 -23.42
CA ASN A 344 6.62 15.74 -24.72
C ASN A 344 5.11 15.39 -24.67
N ASP A 345 4.30 16.07 -25.48
CA ASP A 345 2.83 15.93 -25.61
C ASP A 345 2.29 14.52 -25.97
N HIS A 346 3.17 13.51 -26.15
CA HIS A 346 2.81 12.13 -26.49
C HIS A 346 3.05 11.10 -25.37
N THR A 347 3.44 11.53 -24.18
CA THR A 347 3.67 10.64 -23.03
C THR A 347 2.46 10.64 -22.10
N ASP A 348 2.18 9.48 -21.52
CA ASP A 348 1.04 9.33 -20.62
C ASP A 348 1.29 10.09 -19.31
N ARG A 349 0.41 11.05 -19.01
CA ARG A 349 0.54 11.97 -17.88
C ARG A 349 -0.10 11.40 -16.61
N SER A 350 0.07 10.11 -16.36
CA SER A 350 -0.43 9.53 -15.11
C SER A 350 0.53 9.75 -13.96
N VAL A 351 -0.06 10.05 -12.81
CA VAL A 351 0.65 10.34 -11.56
C VAL A 351 0.02 9.51 -10.45
N VAL A 352 0.79 8.63 -9.84
CA VAL A 352 0.32 7.81 -8.71
C VAL A 352 0.69 8.49 -7.38
N ILE A 353 -0.31 8.75 -6.56
CA ILE A 353 -0.21 9.51 -5.30
C ILE A 353 -0.52 8.60 -4.11
N ASN A 354 0.39 8.53 -3.15
CA ASN A 354 0.10 7.91 -1.85
C ASN A 354 -0.59 8.92 -0.92
N ILE A 355 -1.88 9.17 -1.17
CA ILE A 355 -2.64 10.25 -0.49
C ILE A 355 -2.81 10.03 1.02
N GLY A 356 -2.63 8.80 1.48
CA GLY A 356 -2.62 8.46 2.91
C GLY A 356 -1.59 9.25 3.73
N ASP A 357 -0.52 9.74 3.08
CA ASP A 357 0.51 10.60 3.68
C ASP A 357 -0.05 11.93 4.22
N VAL A 358 -1.16 12.43 3.67
CA VAL A 358 -1.85 13.61 4.23
C VAL A 358 -2.38 13.32 5.63
N GLY A 359 -2.99 12.15 5.82
CA GLY A 359 -3.52 11.75 7.12
C GLY A 359 -2.40 11.44 8.13
N TYR A 360 -1.34 10.81 7.63
CA TYR A 360 -0.24 10.30 8.43
C TYR A 360 0.81 11.36 8.81
N CYS A 361 1.27 12.16 7.85
CA CYS A 361 2.35 13.13 8.01
C CYS A 361 1.91 14.59 7.77
N GLY A 362 0.65 14.84 7.41
CA GLY A 362 0.18 16.20 7.11
C GLY A 362 0.33 17.17 8.27
N TYR A 363 0.14 16.72 9.52
CA TYR A 363 0.31 17.58 10.69
C TYR A 363 1.78 17.96 10.91
N GLU A 364 2.69 17.00 10.81
CA GLU A 364 4.14 17.23 10.84
C GLU A 364 4.55 18.21 9.73
N TRP A 365 4.02 18.02 8.51
CA TRP A 365 4.28 18.90 7.38
C TRP A 365 3.91 20.36 7.66
N VAL A 366 2.74 20.60 8.29
CA VAL A 366 2.31 21.96 8.70
C VAL A 366 3.29 22.56 9.70
N GLN A 367 3.78 21.76 10.65
CA GLN A 367 4.70 22.22 11.68
C GLN A 367 6.12 22.48 11.15
N SER A 368 6.54 21.74 10.11
CA SER A 368 7.82 21.89 9.42
C SER A 368 7.76 22.85 8.22
N TYR A 369 6.64 23.54 8.00
CA TYR A 369 6.44 24.26 6.74
C TYR A 369 7.43 25.42 6.55
N HIS A 370 8.09 25.44 5.39
CA HIS A 370 9.21 26.34 5.09
C HIS A 370 9.09 27.08 3.74
N GLY A 371 7.89 27.41 3.23
CA GLY A 371 7.84 28.22 2.01
C GLY A 371 6.54 28.20 1.21
N GLN A 372 6.63 27.83 -0.07
CA GLN A 372 5.52 27.78 -1.06
C GLN A 372 5.15 26.36 -1.50
N SER A 373 5.82 25.32 -0.98
CA SER A 373 5.58 23.94 -1.41
C SER A 373 4.17 23.48 -1.04
N LEU A 374 3.58 22.58 -1.83
CA LEU A 374 2.29 21.93 -1.52
C LEU A 374 2.49 20.42 -1.34
N LEU A 375 1.90 19.84 -0.30
CA LEU A 375 1.93 18.39 -0.07
C LEU A 375 0.83 17.70 -0.90
N LEU A 376 1.25 16.87 -1.86
CA LEU A 376 0.37 16.04 -2.71
C LEU A 376 -0.83 16.82 -3.30
N PRO A 377 -0.58 17.79 -4.20
CA PRO A 377 -1.57 18.77 -4.70
C PRO A 377 -2.50 18.16 -5.77
N CYS A 378 -3.42 17.29 -5.33
CA CYS A 378 -4.25 16.46 -6.21
C CYS A 378 -5.12 17.29 -7.17
N GLN A 379 -5.86 18.28 -6.65
CA GLN A 379 -6.75 19.09 -7.48
C GLN A 379 -6.00 19.90 -8.53
N GLN A 380 -4.83 20.45 -8.17
CA GLN A 380 -4.01 21.18 -9.13
C GLN A 380 -3.49 20.28 -10.24
N LEU A 381 -3.09 19.04 -9.93
CA LEU A 381 -2.67 18.07 -10.94
C LEU A 381 -3.82 17.72 -11.89
N VAL A 382 -5.03 17.48 -11.38
CA VAL A 382 -6.22 17.26 -12.22
C VAL A 382 -6.48 18.48 -13.11
N ALA A 383 -6.43 19.70 -12.56
CA ALA A 383 -6.64 20.94 -13.32
C ALA A 383 -5.59 21.19 -14.42
N GLN A 384 -4.39 20.61 -14.27
CA GLN A 384 -3.32 20.65 -15.27
C GLN A 384 -3.41 19.51 -16.31
N GLY A 385 -4.43 18.66 -16.21
CA GLY A 385 -4.68 17.55 -17.15
C GLY A 385 -3.89 16.28 -16.85
N TYR A 386 -3.36 16.10 -15.63
CA TYR A 386 -2.76 14.83 -15.22
C TYR A 386 -3.84 13.80 -14.90
N ASN A 387 -3.57 12.54 -15.25
CA ASN A 387 -4.37 11.41 -14.81
C ASN A 387 -3.94 11.01 -13.38
N VAL A 388 -4.61 11.59 -12.39
CA VAL A 388 -4.30 11.34 -10.97
C VAL A 388 -4.84 9.98 -10.54
N CYS A 389 -3.94 9.12 -10.07
CA CYS A 389 -4.22 7.78 -9.56
C CYS A 389 -3.89 7.73 -8.06
N LEU A 390 -4.67 6.99 -7.27
CA LEU A 390 -4.42 6.86 -5.83
C LEU A 390 -3.96 5.44 -5.49
N GLN A 391 -2.86 5.33 -4.75
CA GLN A 391 -2.37 4.07 -4.17
C GLN A 391 -2.62 4.04 -2.66
N SER A 392 -2.65 2.84 -2.08
CA SER A 392 -2.84 2.66 -0.64
C SER A 392 -1.60 2.92 0.22
N GLY A 393 -0.40 2.79 -0.36
CA GLY A 393 0.86 2.84 0.39
C GLY A 393 1.18 1.52 1.14
N PHE A 394 0.51 0.43 0.77
CA PHE A 394 0.77 -0.90 1.33
C PHE A 394 2.22 -1.35 1.08
N PRO A 395 2.90 -1.99 2.06
CA PRO A 395 2.40 -2.45 3.36
C PRO A 395 2.67 -1.48 4.52
N MET A 396 3.18 -0.27 4.25
CA MET A 396 3.40 0.74 5.30
C MET A 396 2.08 1.34 5.79
N GLN A 397 1.11 1.45 4.90
CA GLN A 397 -0.26 1.89 5.17
C GLN A 397 -1.27 0.81 4.74
N PRO A 398 -2.51 0.87 5.24
CA PRO A 398 -3.50 -0.17 4.96
C PRO A 398 -3.88 -0.21 3.48
N LEU A 399 -4.00 -1.43 2.94
CA LEU A 399 -4.56 -1.66 1.61
C LEU A 399 -6.04 -1.29 1.62
N GLY A 400 -6.38 -0.09 1.14
CA GLY A 400 -7.74 0.41 1.19
C GLY A 400 -8.01 1.51 0.16
N PRO A 401 -8.49 1.17 -1.05
CA PRO A 401 -8.82 2.17 -2.08
C PRO A 401 -9.86 3.18 -1.60
N MET A 402 -10.91 2.73 -0.90
CA MET A 402 -11.93 3.63 -0.33
C MET A 402 -11.36 4.58 0.73
N ARG A 403 -10.34 4.14 1.49
CA ARG A 403 -9.58 5.03 2.38
C ARG A 403 -8.82 6.09 1.59
N ALA A 404 -8.12 5.68 0.53
CA ALA A 404 -7.37 6.61 -0.31
C ALA A 404 -8.30 7.66 -0.94
N ALA A 405 -9.42 7.24 -1.51
CA ALA A 405 -10.41 8.15 -2.09
C ALA A 405 -11.02 9.11 -1.03
N GLU A 406 -11.33 8.63 0.18
CA GLU A 406 -11.77 9.51 1.27
C GLU A 406 -10.72 10.56 1.64
N GLN A 407 -9.45 10.12 1.74
CA GLN A 407 -8.35 10.98 2.11
C GLN A 407 -8.10 12.04 1.03
N ALA A 408 -8.34 11.73 -0.24
CA ALA A 408 -8.27 12.69 -1.34
C ALA A 408 -9.40 13.73 -1.31
N CYS A 409 -10.61 13.35 -0.90
CA CYS A 409 -11.74 14.29 -0.78
C CYS A 409 -11.69 15.16 0.46
N THR A 410 -11.16 14.62 1.56
CA THR A 410 -11.24 15.28 2.87
C THR A 410 -9.94 15.94 3.27
N ARG A 411 -8.81 15.35 2.86
CA ARG A 411 -7.44 15.74 3.23
C ARG A 411 -7.29 15.94 4.74
N ILE A 412 -8.03 15.18 5.54
CA ILE A 412 -7.99 15.28 7.01
C ILE A 412 -6.64 14.78 7.52
N MET A 413 -5.91 15.62 8.25
CA MET A 413 -4.73 15.25 9.02
C MET A 413 -5.19 14.40 10.22
N GLU A 414 -5.24 13.07 10.05
CA GLU A 414 -5.73 12.13 11.06
C GLU A 414 -4.95 12.22 12.38
N TYR A 415 -3.64 12.49 12.30
CA TYR A 415 -2.79 12.65 13.48
C TYR A 415 -2.92 14.02 14.17
N ALA A 416 -3.58 15.01 13.57
CA ALA A 416 -3.68 16.33 14.18
C ALA A 416 -4.37 16.26 15.56
N PRO A 417 -3.88 16.99 16.58
CA PRO A 417 -4.39 16.93 17.94
C PRO A 417 -5.91 17.10 18.07
N GLY A 418 -6.46 16.47 19.12
CA GLY A 418 -7.88 16.48 19.47
C GLY A 418 -8.54 17.86 19.50
N CYS A 419 -7.78 18.92 19.78
CA CYS A 419 -8.25 20.30 19.89
C CYS A 419 -8.60 20.98 18.56
N TYR A 420 -8.15 20.46 17.41
CA TYR A 420 -8.51 21.01 16.11
C TYR A 420 -9.89 20.51 15.67
N THR A 421 -10.74 21.41 15.19
CA THR A 421 -12.02 21.07 14.54
C THR A 421 -11.80 20.32 13.23
N ARG A 422 -12.85 19.66 12.71
CA ARG A 422 -12.75 18.94 11.42
C ARG A 422 -12.28 19.85 10.28
N HIS A 423 -12.71 21.10 10.25
CA HIS A 423 -12.32 22.06 9.23
C HIS A 423 -10.86 22.48 9.35
N GLU A 424 -10.36 22.70 10.57
CA GLU A 424 -8.95 23.03 10.82
C GLU A 424 -8.00 21.85 10.55
N ARG A 425 -8.52 20.62 10.54
CA ARG A 425 -7.72 19.43 10.21
C ARG A 425 -7.60 19.14 8.72
N SER A 426 -8.34 19.83 7.85
CA SER A 426 -8.21 19.61 6.41
C SER A 426 -6.99 20.35 5.88
N LEU A 427 -5.99 19.60 5.40
CA LEU A 427 -4.75 20.15 4.86
C LEU A 427 -4.99 20.66 3.43
N LEU A 428 -4.74 21.95 3.17
CA LEU A 428 -4.90 22.55 1.83
C LEU A 428 -6.25 22.15 1.18
N PRO A 429 -7.40 22.58 1.74
CA PRO A 429 -8.73 22.13 1.28
C PRO A 429 -9.00 22.36 -0.21
N GLU A 430 -8.37 23.37 -0.82
CA GLU A 430 -8.40 23.65 -2.25
C GLU A 430 -7.75 22.56 -3.12
N GLN A 431 -6.96 21.67 -2.51
CA GLN A 431 -6.35 20.50 -3.15
C GLN A 431 -7.20 19.23 -3.02
N CYS A 432 -8.38 19.29 -2.38
CA CYS A 432 -9.31 18.16 -2.30
C CYS A 432 -9.90 17.83 -3.67
N LEU A 433 -9.94 16.53 -3.99
CA LEU A 433 -10.69 16.03 -5.15
C LEU A 433 -12.19 16.03 -4.85
N THR A 434 -13.04 16.16 -5.89
CA THR A 434 -14.46 15.82 -5.75
C THR A 434 -14.64 14.32 -5.48
N LYS A 435 -15.83 13.90 -5.05
CA LYS A 435 -16.13 12.49 -4.81
C LYS A 435 -15.97 11.67 -6.10
N GLU A 436 -16.48 12.17 -7.21
CA GLU A 436 -16.37 11.58 -8.55
C GLU A 436 -14.90 11.42 -8.95
N GLN A 437 -14.11 12.49 -8.80
CA GLN A 437 -12.68 12.47 -9.12
C GLN A 437 -11.91 11.45 -8.27
N SER A 438 -12.22 11.37 -6.97
CA SER A 438 -11.56 10.41 -6.07
C SER A 438 -11.92 8.95 -6.38
N LEU A 439 -13.17 8.67 -6.76
CA LEU A 439 -13.60 7.33 -7.18
C LEU A 439 -13.02 6.97 -8.55
N ASN A 440 -12.95 7.93 -9.48
CA ASN A 440 -12.23 7.77 -10.73
C ASN A 440 -10.74 7.44 -10.50
N ALA A 441 -10.11 8.11 -9.53
CA ALA A 441 -8.70 7.94 -9.21
C ALA A 441 -8.33 6.52 -8.71
N ILE A 442 -9.26 5.80 -8.10
CA ILE A 442 -9.11 4.39 -7.67
C ILE A 442 -9.74 3.37 -8.63
N THR A 443 -10.31 3.83 -9.75
CA THR A 443 -10.94 2.98 -10.78
C THR A 443 -10.31 3.26 -12.13
N SER A 444 -10.98 4.00 -13.02
CA SER A 444 -10.56 4.18 -14.41
C SER A 444 -9.21 4.88 -14.55
N ALA A 445 -8.87 5.86 -13.70
CA ALA A 445 -7.58 6.53 -13.77
C ALA A 445 -6.44 5.52 -13.55
N SER A 446 -6.57 4.71 -12.49
CA SER A 446 -5.59 3.68 -12.13
C SER A 446 -5.54 2.55 -13.16
N ALA A 447 -6.68 2.15 -13.76
CA ALA A 447 -6.69 1.17 -14.84
C ALA A 447 -5.97 1.69 -16.11
N THR A 448 -6.19 2.97 -16.47
CA THR A 448 -5.47 3.64 -17.56
C THR A 448 -3.97 3.66 -17.28
N HIS A 449 -3.55 3.97 -16.04
CA HIS A 449 -2.15 3.91 -15.61
C HIS A 449 -1.55 2.51 -15.75
N LEU A 450 -2.31 1.46 -15.45
CA LEU A 450 -1.86 0.09 -15.69
C LEU A 450 -1.90 -0.30 -17.17
N GLY A 451 -2.65 0.43 -17.99
CA GLY A 451 -2.88 0.09 -19.38
C GLY A 451 -3.67 -1.20 -19.59
N CYS A 452 -4.56 -1.53 -18.63
CA CYS A 452 -5.40 -2.73 -18.65
C CYS A 452 -6.88 -2.41 -18.87
N GLU A 453 -7.66 -3.43 -19.23
CA GLU A 453 -9.12 -3.33 -19.27
C GLU A 453 -9.68 -3.46 -17.85
N GLY A 454 -9.94 -2.33 -17.20
CA GLY A 454 -10.47 -2.28 -15.84
C GLY A 454 -10.99 -0.89 -15.48
N GLY A 455 -11.52 -0.73 -14.26
CA GLY A 455 -11.95 0.58 -13.75
C GLY A 455 -13.17 1.20 -14.42
N LYS A 456 -13.82 0.51 -15.37
CA LYS A 456 -15.11 0.86 -15.99
C LYS A 456 -15.95 -0.39 -16.22
N LEU A 457 -17.27 -0.23 -16.30
CA LEU A 457 -18.19 -1.26 -16.78
C LEU A 457 -18.77 -0.85 -18.12
N GLN A 458 -18.59 -1.72 -19.12
CA GLN A 458 -19.06 -1.50 -20.48
C GLN A 458 -19.42 -2.82 -21.14
N VAL A 459 -20.37 -2.78 -22.09
CA VAL A 459 -20.75 -3.96 -22.88
C VAL A 459 -19.53 -4.53 -23.61
N GLY A 460 -19.33 -5.84 -23.51
CA GLY A 460 -18.20 -6.56 -24.07
C GLY A 460 -16.97 -6.62 -23.16
N GLY A 461 -16.87 -5.73 -22.17
CA GLY A 461 -15.77 -5.71 -21.20
C GLY A 461 -15.89 -6.79 -20.13
N GLN A 462 -14.80 -6.98 -19.37
CA GLN A 462 -14.79 -7.84 -18.20
C GLN A 462 -15.67 -7.29 -17.09
N ALA A 463 -16.39 -8.19 -16.43
CA ALA A 463 -17.27 -7.86 -15.32
C ALA A 463 -16.47 -7.74 -14.01
N ASN A 464 -15.59 -6.75 -13.94
CA ASN A 464 -14.78 -6.43 -12.76
C ASN A 464 -15.48 -5.31 -11.97
N PHE A 465 -16.19 -5.66 -10.90
CA PHE A 465 -17.02 -4.71 -10.15
C PHE A 465 -17.10 -5.02 -8.66
N VAL A 466 -17.51 -4.01 -7.90
CA VAL A 466 -17.71 -4.07 -6.45
C VAL A 466 -19.16 -3.77 -6.13
N HIS A 467 -19.74 -4.58 -5.24
CA HIS A 467 -21.05 -4.34 -4.65
C HIS A 467 -20.86 -3.66 -3.29
N LEU A 468 -21.31 -2.41 -3.17
CA LEU A 468 -21.22 -1.59 -1.97
C LEU A 468 -22.54 -1.53 -1.19
N SER A 469 -22.44 -1.39 0.12
CA SER A 469 -23.59 -1.31 1.03
C SER A 469 -24.34 0.03 1.03
N ASP A 470 -23.78 1.07 0.42
CA ASP A 470 -24.45 2.36 0.24
C ASP A 470 -23.86 3.12 -0.95
N ASP A 471 -24.51 4.19 -1.37
CA ASP A 471 -24.08 5.05 -2.48
C ASP A 471 -22.87 5.91 -2.06
N PRO A 472 -21.69 5.76 -2.70
CA PRO A 472 -20.51 6.55 -2.36
C PRO A 472 -20.66 8.03 -2.72
N LEU A 473 -21.48 8.39 -3.72
CA LEU A 473 -21.71 9.79 -4.10
C LEU A 473 -22.73 10.50 -3.19
N ALA A 474 -23.50 9.77 -2.37
CA ALA A 474 -24.43 10.38 -1.43
C ALA A 474 -23.69 11.19 -0.33
N THR A 475 -24.21 12.36 0.02
CA THR A 475 -23.51 13.41 0.81
C THR A 475 -23.19 13.02 2.26
N SER A 476 -23.91 12.07 2.85
CA SER A 476 -23.77 11.68 4.26
C SER A 476 -22.68 10.64 4.53
N HIS A 477 -22.12 9.99 3.50
CA HIS A 477 -21.27 8.82 3.71
C HIS A 477 -19.78 9.15 3.71
N CYS A 478 -19.11 8.55 4.68
CA CYS A 478 -17.67 8.39 4.79
C CYS A 478 -17.30 7.14 3.98
N PHE A 479 -16.39 7.25 3.01
CA PHE A 479 -16.11 6.13 2.08
C PHE A 479 -15.58 4.90 2.82
N ARG A 480 -14.78 5.09 3.87
CA ARG A 480 -14.24 4.01 4.70
C ARG A 480 -15.29 3.23 5.48
N ASP A 481 -16.47 3.82 5.70
CA ASP A 481 -17.54 3.18 6.45
C ASP A 481 -18.50 2.40 5.52
N LEU A 482 -18.30 2.48 4.20
CA LEU A 482 -19.04 1.68 3.21
C LEU A 482 -18.52 0.25 3.20
N ALA A 483 -19.38 -0.71 3.50
CA ALA A 483 -19.03 -2.11 3.46
C ALA A 483 -18.98 -2.59 2.01
N ILE A 484 -17.94 -3.36 1.71
CA ILE A 484 -17.83 -4.11 0.46
C ILE A 484 -18.55 -5.43 0.66
N ILE A 485 -19.74 -5.54 0.08
CA ILE A 485 -20.60 -6.71 0.20
C ILE A 485 -20.00 -7.86 -0.60
N ASN A 486 -19.54 -7.56 -1.82
CA ASN A 486 -18.85 -8.54 -2.65
C ASN A 486 -17.91 -7.84 -3.66
N CYS A 487 -16.86 -8.55 -4.07
CA CYS A 487 -15.95 -8.14 -5.12
C CYS A 487 -15.95 -9.21 -6.22
N TYR A 488 -16.27 -8.80 -7.45
CA TYR A 488 -16.29 -9.65 -8.62
C TYR A 488 -15.07 -9.31 -9.46
N SER A 489 -14.14 -10.25 -9.55
CA SER A 489 -12.89 -10.10 -10.30
C SER A 489 -12.73 -11.29 -11.23
N ASN A 490 -12.80 -11.02 -12.52
CA ASN A 490 -12.64 -11.97 -13.61
C ASN A 490 -11.24 -11.78 -14.20
N VAL A 491 -10.42 -12.83 -14.16
CA VAL A 491 -9.05 -12.79 -14.66
C VAL A 491 -9.06 -12.98 -16.18
N THR A 492 -8.36 -12.10 -16.92
CA THR A 492 -8.10 -12.33 -18.35
C THR A 492 -7.26 -13.60 -18.52
N SER A 493 -7.81 -14.62 -19.18
CA SER A 493 -7.10 -15.84 -19.59
C SER A 493 -6.10 -15.60 -20.70
#